data_AF-A0AAD3HEY2-F1
#
_entry.id   AF-A0AAD3HEY2-F1
#
_cell.length_a   1.000
_cell.length_b   1.000
_cell.length_c   1.000
_cell.angle_alpha   90.00
_cell.angle_beta   90.00
_cell.angle_gamma   90.00
#
_symmetry.space_group_name_H-M   'P 1'
#
loop_
_entity.id
_entity.type
_entity.pdbx_description
1 polymer ?
#
loop_
_entity_poly.entity_id
_entity_poly.type
_entity_poly.pdbx_seq_one_letter_code
_entity_poly.pdbx_strand_id
1 'polypeptide(L)'
;MCRVEVPAIVNREEMKNHPESLASPVSTISQVSSEKGSKDFFASKAPTMKHVLLPIIAAALHMHVFYHALVTMLFTSLSHTTKTPSSVLYQNSFLLERAVFMAYTFDLISCYIFHVIPFSRCDKAKDIASHHLPILLALVPLGVTLWSESFQSWDPLLQNILNYHTDFGILRLGALIGLSRSVGWGYISSLNEVIMCLQRAEMSLQGCTKFRNEFLEGMKFRVFTSRPCVGLELYFKCGIFCMFGCFGFQACCSLDKVAYYYLIETGSSSVFKSMISSPMFIRAIIYRLFVLIMYPSMGLRTIKKIKQFHANTAEIRRKKMN
;
A
#
# COMPACT_ATOMS: atom_id res chain seq x y z
N MET A 1 8.94 32.98 41.66
CA MET A 1 8.94 34.24 40.88
C MET A 1 8.92 33.84 39.42
N CYS A 2 7.94 34.10 38.56
CA CYS A 2 6.84 35.07 38.52
C CYS A 2 5.57 34.39 38.00
N ARG A 3 4.41 34.72 38.60
CA ARG A 3 3.08 34.53 38.03
C ARG A 3 2.89 35.60 36.94
N VAL A 4 2.23 35.26 35.84
CA VAL A 4 1.58 36.24 34.98
C VAL A 4 0.14 35.81 34.77
N GLU A 5 -0.74 36.76 35.04
CA GLU A 5 -2.19 36.65 35.16
C GLU A 5 -2.88 36.67 33.80
N VAL A 6 -4.06 36.05 33.77
CA VAL A 6 -5.07 36.15 32.72
C VAL A 6 -5.92 37.39 33.00
N PRO A 7 -6.37 38.12 31.96
CA PRO A 7 -7.62 38.86 32.05
C PRO A 7 -8.71 38.18 31.20
N ALA A 8 -9.82 37.86 31.87
CA ALA A 8 -11.11 37.56 31.27
C ALA A 8 -11.96 38.84 31.22
N ILE A 9 -12.61 39.11 30.08
CA ILE A 9 -13.77 40.01 29.95
C ILE A 9 -14.65 39.39 28.84
N VAL A 10 -15.69 38.62 29.18
CA VAL A 10 -17.09 38.99 29.50
C VAL A 10 -17.99 39.17 28.27
N ASN A 11 -19.04 38.33 28.28
CA ASN A 11 -20.24 38.16 27.48
C ASN A 11 -20.91 39.40 26.86
N ARG A 12 -21.56 39.16 25.71
CA ARG A 12 -22.97 39.54 25.53
C ARG A 12 -23.74 38.50 24.70
N GLU A 13 -24.68 37.87 25.40
CA GLU A 13 -26.06 37.49 25.02
C GLU A 13 -26.66 38.34 23.86
N GLU A 14 -27.64 37.94 23.05
CA GLU A 14 -28.67 36.90 23.14
C GLU A 14 -29.46 36.83 21.81
N MET A 15 -30.21 35.74 21.65
CA MET A 15 -31.52 35.63 20.96
C MET A 15 -31.63 35.85 19.43
N LYS A 16 -32.05 34.79 18.73
CA LYS A 16 -33.48 34.62 18.37
C LYS A 16 -33.81 33.20 17.88
N ASN A 17 -34.97 32.75 18.32
CA ASN A 17 -35.57 31.43 18.14
C ASN A 17 -36.20 31.20 16.75
N HIS A 18 -36.33 29.91 16.43
CA HIS A 18 -37.52 29.24 15.84
C HIS A 18 -37.73 29.18 14.30
N PRO A 19 -38.53 28.19 13.80
CA PRO A 19 -38.06 27.13 12.90
C PRO A 19 -38.88 27.06 11.58
N GLU A 20 -38.87 25.89 10.91
CA GLU A 20 -39.62 25.52 9.69
C GLU A 20 -38.90 25.93 8.37
N SER A 21 -38.88 25.15 7.29
CA SER A 21 -39.90 24.25 6.77
C SER A 21 -39.32 23.11 5.94
N LEU A 22 -40.12 22.04 5.87
CA LEU A 22 -40.09 21.02 4.83
C LEU A 22 -40.26 21.67 3.46
N ALA A 23 -39.45 21.25 2.48
CA ALA A 23 -39.87 21.18 1.09
C ALA A 23 -39.03 20.14 0.33
N SER A 24 -39.68 19.05 -0.05
CA SER A 24 -39.28 18.23 -1.18
C SER A 24 -39.26 19.07 -2.47
N PRO A 25 -38.54 18.61 -3.49
CA PRO A 25 -39.16 18.58 -4.80
C PRO A 25 -39.22 17.14 -5.31
N VAL A 26 -40.46 16.66 -5.39
CA VAL A 26 -40.86 15.70 -6.41
C VAL A 26 -40.57 16.35 -7.75
N SER A 27 -39.51 15.92 -8.42
CA SER A 27 -39.34 16.16 -9.85
C SER A 27 -39.65 14.86 -10.58
N THR A 28 -40.87 14.81 -11.10
CA THR A 28 -41.34 13.90 -12.15
C THR A 28 -40.30 13.84 -13.27
N ILE A 29 -39.53 12.76 -13.35
CA ILE A 29 -38.79 12.43 -14.57
C ILE A 29 -39.66 11.47 -15.36
N SER A 30 -40.32 12.05 -16.34
CA SER A 30 -40.97 11.42 -17.47
C SER A 30 -40.06 10.36 -18.10
N GLN A 31 -40.61 9.18 -18.34
CA GLN A 31 -40.09 8.19 -19.26
C GLN A 31 -39.83 8.84 -20.62
N VAL A 32 -38.57 8.98 -21.02
CA VAL A 32 -38.18 9.21 -22.43
C VAL A 32 -36.90 8.42 -22.73
N SER A 33 -37.09 7.41 -23.57
CA SER A 33 -36.10 6.71 -24.41
C SER A 33 -34.82 6.18 -23.75
N SER A 34 -34.97 4.97 -23.20
CA SER A 34 -33.97 3.90 -23.34
C SER A 34 -33.60 3.76 -24.82
N GLU A 35 -32.35 4.08 -25.20
CA GLU A 35 -31.56 3.44 -26.29
C GLU A 35 -30.40 4.31 -26.82
N LYS A 36 -30.36 5.63 -26.57
CA LYS A 36 -29.33 6.51 -27.16
C LYS A 36 -28.06 6.76 -26.34
N GLY A 37 -27.95 6.27 -25.10
CA GLY A 37 -26.81 6.56 -24.22
C GLY A 37 -25.63 5.57 -24.26
N SER A 38 -25.76 4.44 -24.97
CA SER A 38 -24.76 3.34 -24.92
C SER A 38 -23.68 3.43 -26.00
N LYS A 39 -23.95 4.15 -27.11
CA LYS A 39 -23.09 4.10 -28.31
C LYS A 39 -21.88 5.05 -28.29
N ASP A 40 -21.88 6.08 -27.45
CA ASP A 40 -20.80 7.08 -27.42
C ASP A 40 -19.74 6.82 -26.31
N PHE A 41 -19.87 5.74 -25.55
CA PHE A 41 -19.06 5.52 -24.35
C PHE A 41 -17.80 4.66 -24.56
N PHE A 42 -17.84 3.79 -25.57
CA PHE A 42 -16.67 3.06 -26.02
C PHE A 42 -15.91 3.97 -26.98
N ALA A 43 -14.63 4.25 -26.70
CA ALA A 43 -13.80 4.98 -27.66
C ALA A 43 -13.86 4.24 -29.01
N SER A 44 -14.28 4.93 -30.07
CA SER A 44 -14.42 4.38 -31.43
C SER A 44 -13.08 3.94 -32.05
N LYS A 45 -11.96 4.14 -31.34
CA LYS A 45 -10.65 3.63 -31.71
C LYS A 45 -10.38 2.32 -30.99
N ALA A 46 -10.02 1.30 -31.77
CA ALA A 46 -9.51 0.04 -31.26
C ALA A 46 -8.45 0.30 -30.17
N PRO A 47 -8.50 -0.40 -29.03
CA PRO A 47 -7.55 -0.17 -27.96
C PRO A 47 -6.14 -0.43 -28.46
N THR A 48 -5.24 0.55 -28.32
CA THR A 48 -3.85 0.33 -28.72
C THR A 48 -3.25 -0.73 -27.80
N MET A 49 -2.55 -1.73 -28.36
CA MET A 49 -2.00 -2.87 -27.60
C MET A 49 -1.18 -2.46 -26.37
N LYS A 50 -0.50 -1.30 -26.40
CA LYS A 50 0.23 -0.77 -25.23
C LYS A 50 -0.65 -0.55 -24.00
N HIS A 51 -1.92 -0.17 -24.15
CA HIS A 51 -2.84 0.03 -23.02
C HIS A 51 -3.30 -1.29 -22.38
N VAL A 52 -3.04 -2.42 -23.04
CA VAL A 52 -3.31 -3.77 -22.50
C VAL A 52 -2.02 -4.40 -21.97
N LEU A 53 -0.94 -4.35 -22.75
CA LEU A 53 0.33 -5.01 -22.43
C LEU A 53 1.05 -4.36 -21.24
N LEU A 54 1.11 -3.03 -21.15
CA LEU A 54 1.84 -2.36 -20.07
C LEU A 54 1.21 -2.66 -18.69
N PRO A 55 -0.13 -2.61 -18.50
CA PRO A 55 -0.73 -3.10 -17.25
C PRO A 55 -0.47 -4.58 -16.96
N ILE A 56 -0.40 -5.46 -17.97
CA ILE A 56 -0.07 -6.88 -17.76
C ILE A 56 1.38 -7.03 -17.27
N ILE A 57 2.32 -6.30 -17.87
CA ILE A 57 3.73 -6.31 -17.44
C ILE A 57 3.84 -5.76 -16.01
N ALA A 58 3.16 -4.65 -15.70
CA ALA A 58 3.09 -4.12 -14.34
C ALA A 58 2.53 -5.18 -13.37
N ALA A 59 1.43 -5.85 -13.71
CA ALA A 59 0.87 -6.93 -12.91
C ALA A 59 1.88 -8.05 -12.64
N ALA A 60 2.66 -8.47 -13.64
CA ALA A 60 3.69 -9.48 -13.46
C ALA A 60 4.81 -9.02 -12.50
N LEU A 61 5.25 -7.77 -12.61
CA LEU A 61 6.25 -7.19 -11.70
C LEU A 61 5.72 -7.09 -10.27
N HIS A 62 4.48 -6.65 -10.07
CA HIS A 62 3.86 -6.61 -8.75
C HIS A 62 3.59 -8.01 -8.18
N MET A 63 3.32 -9.00 -9.04
CA MET A 63 3.19 -10.39 -8.62
C MET A 63 4.52 -10.95 -8.12
N HIS A 64 5.62 -10.55 -8.75
CA HIS A 64 6.97 -10.90 -8.31
C HIS A 64 7.28 -10.30 -6.92
N VAL A 65 6.90 -9.05 -6.68
CA VAL A 65 6.96 -8.42 -5.34
C VAL A 65 6.14 -9.21 -4.32
N PHE A 66 4.88 -9.52 -4.66
CA PHE A 66 3.99 -10.26 -3.76
C PHE A 66 4.53 -11.67 -3.44
N TYR A 67 5.07 -12.37 -4.44
CA TYR A 67 5.70 -13.68 -4.27
C TYR A 67 6.84 -13.62 -3.26
N HIS A 68 7.79 -12.68 -3.42
CA HIS A 68 8.91 -12.56 -2.48
C HIS A 68 8.46 -12.11 -1.08
N ALA A 69 7.45 -11.25 -0.98
CA ALA A 69 6.87 -10.86 0.30
C ALA A 69 6.27 -12.08 1.03
N LEU A 70 5.49 -12.90 0.30
CA LEU A 70 4.89 -14.12 0.84
C LEU A 70 5.95 -15.14 1.28
N VAL A 71 6.94 -15.42 0.42
CA VAL A 71 8.04 -16.34 0.73
C VAL A 71 8.81 -15.89 1.97
N THR A 72 9.10 -14.59 2.08
CA THR A 72 9.77 -14.01 3.25
C THR A 72 8.96 -14.20 4.54
N MET A 73 7.65 -13.97 4.49
CA MET A 73 6.78 -14.21 5.65
C MET A 73 6.63 -15.70 6.01
N LEU A 74 6.59 -16.59 5.02
CA LEU A 74 6.55 -18.03 5.23
C LEU A 74 7.86 -18.52 5.88
N PHE A 75 9.00 -18.13 5.34
CA PHE A 75 10.30 -18.52 5.87
C PHE A 75 10.56 -17.98 7.26
N THR A 76 10.20 -16.73 7.55
CA THR A 76 10.29 -16.20 8.93
C THR A 76 9.41 -16.96 9.91
N SER A 77 8.22 -17.40 9.49
CA SER A 77 7.32 -18.20 10.33
C SER A 77 7.86 -19.61 10.58
N LEU A 78 8.52 -20.20 9.59
CA LEU A 78 9.15 -21.53 9.66
C LEU A 78 10.53 -21.52 10.31
N SER A 79 11.16 -20.35 10.47
CA SER A 79 12.52 -20.24 11.04
C SER A 79 12.59 -20.71 12.49
N HIS A 80 11.47 -20.66 13.23
CA HIS A 80 11.37 -21.17 14.59
C HIS A 80 11.30 -22.72 14.66
N THR A 81 10.94 -23.39 13.55
CA THR A 81 10.66 -24.83 13.53
C THR A 81 11.61 -25.64 12.65
N THR A 82 12.12 -25.05 11.56
CA THR A 82 12.80 -25.81 10.48
C THR A 82 14.28 -25.46 10.27
N LYS A 83 14.90 -24.66 11.16
CA LYS A 83 16.29 -24.19 11.00
C LYS A 83 16.55 -23.58 9.61
N THR A 84 15.63 -22.74 9.11
CA THR A 84 15.82 -22.06 7.83
C THR A 84 17.15 -21.32 7.82
N PRO A 85 18.04 -21.53 6.82
CA PRO A 85 19.34 -20.89 6.82
C PRO A 85 19.22 -19.36 6.81
N SER A 86 19.99 -18.69 7.68
CA SER A 86 20.04 -17.23 7.78
C SER A 86 20.33 -16.52 6.45
N SER A 87 21.15 -17.14 5.60
CA SER A 87 21.47 -16.65 4.25
C SER A 87 20.24 -16.56 3.34
N VAL A 88 19.30 -17.50 3.46
CA VAL A 88 18.08 -17.54 2.63
C VAL A 88 17.11 -16.43 3.02
N LEU A 89 16.99 -16.11 4.32
CA LEU A 89 16.17 -14.99 4.80
C LEU A 89 16.73 -13.65 4.34
N TYR A 90 18.05 -13.49 4.48
CA TYR A 90 18.76 -12.29 4.05
C TYR A 90 18.63 -12.07 2.53
N GLN A 91 18.89 -13.11 1.74
CA GLN A 91 18.81 -13.04 0.27
C GLN A 91 17.39 -12.75 -0.22
N ASN A 92 16.35 -13.34 0.40
CA ASN A 92 14.97 -13.05 0.01
C ASN A 92 14.54 -11.62 0.33
N SER A 93 14.97 -11.07 1.48
CA SER A 93 14.71 -9.67 1.82
C SER A 93 15.33 -8.73 0.79
N PHE A 94 16.54 -9.04 0.31
CA PHE A 94 17.20 -8.32 -0.77
C PHE A 94 16.43 -8.39 -2.09
N LEU A 95 16.06 -9.59 -2.53
CA LEU A 95 15.32 -9.79 -3.78
C LEU A 95 13.97 -9.05 -3.77
N LEU A 96 13.32 -8.99 -2.61
CA LEU A 96 12.07 -8.25 -2.43
C LEU A 96 12.25 -6.75 -2.70
N GLU A 97 13.24 -6.08 -2.08
CA GLU A 97 13.46 -4.64 -2.29
C GLU A 97 13.79 -4.31 -3.75
N ARG A 98 14.56 -5.18 -4.42
CA ARG A 98 14.85 -5.03 -5.86
C ARG A 98 13.59 -5.19 -6.71
N ALA A 99 12.75 -6.17 -6.40
CA ALA A 99 11.48 -6.36 -7.09
C ALA A 99 10.59 -5.12 -6.94
N VAL A 100 10.53 -4.53 -5.74
CA VAL A 100 9.77 -3.29 -5.48
C VAL A 100 10.31 -2.14 -6.31
N PHE A 101 11.63 -1.92 -6.29
CA PHE A 101 12.26 -0.86 -7.08
C PHE A 101 11.92 -0.99 -8.56
N MET A 102 12.03 -2.21 -9.12
CA MET A 102 11.72 -2.47 -10.52
C MET A 102 10.23 -2.23 -10.84
N ALA A 103 9.31 -2.77 -10.04
CA ALA A 103 7.87 -2.61 -10.25
C ALA A 103 7.47 -1.14 -10.22
N TYR A 104 7.89 -0.41 -9.18
CA TYR A 104 7.45 0.96 -8.99
C TYR A 104 8.09 1.92 -10.00
N THR A 105 9.35 1.68 -10.39
CA THR A 105 10.00 2.43 -11.46
C THR A 105 9.28 2.18 -12.79
N PHE A 106 8.89 0.93 -13.07
CA PHE A 106 8.15 0.58 -14.28
C PHE A 106 6.78 1.28 -14.33
N ASP A 107 6.08 1.43 -13.20
CA ASP A 107 4.82 2.18 -13.17
C ASP A 107 5.02 3.65 -13.54
N LEU A 108 6.09 4.28 -13.04
CA LEU A 108 6.41 5.66 -13.39
C LEU A 108 6.78 5.78 -14.87
N ILE A 109 7.57 4.86 -15.41
CA ILE A 109 7.90 4.82 -16.85
C ILE A 109 6.61 4.67 -17.67
N SER A 110 5.73 3.75 -17.29
CA SER A 110 4.42 3.55 -17.94
C SER A 110 3.61 4.85 -17.99
N CYS A 111 3.59 5.60 -16.88
CA CYS A 111 2.83 6.84 -16.78
C CYS A 111 3.45 8.01 -17.55
N TYR A 112 4.75 8.24 -17.39
CA TYR A 112 5.42 9.46 -17.86
C TYR A 112 6.02 9.34 -19.26
N ILE A 113 6.46 8.14 -19.65
CA ILE A 113 7.05 7.88 -20.97
C ILE A 113 6.00 7.37 -21.95
N PHE A 114 5.19 6.39 -21.54
CA PHE A 114 4.21 5.75 -22.43
C PHE A 114 2.80 6.36 -22.36
N HIS A 115 2.57 7.25 -21.40
CA HIS A 115 1.27 7.87 -21.10
C HIS A 115 0.16 6.84 -20.86
N VAL A 116 0.49 5.75 -20.16
CA VAL A 116 -0.44 4.68 -19.76
C VAL A 116 -0.53 4.63 -18.24
N ILE A 117 -1.76 4.65 -17.71
CA ILE A 117 -2.02 4.48 -16.28
C ILE A 117 -2.27 3.00 -16.01
N PRO A 118 -1.32 2.25 -15.40
CA PRO A 118 -1.43 0.81 -15.26
C PRO A 118 -2.51 0.36 -14.27
N PHE A 119 -2.94 1.21 -13.34
CA PHE A 119 -3.93 0.84 -12.31
C PHE A 119 -5.35 1.26 -12.66
N SER A 120 -6.31 0.38 -12.43
CA SER A 120 -7.75 0.63 -12.66
C SER A 120 -8.35 1.73 -11.78
N ARG A 121 -7.73 2.04 -10.63
CA ARG A 121 -8.20 2.99 -9.62
C ARG A 121 -7.58 4.38 -9.73
N CYS A 122 -6.57 4.54 -10.59
CA CYS A 122 -5.88 5.80 -10.80
C CYS A 122 -6.36 6.42 -12.11
N ASP A 123 -6.56 7.72 -12.13
CA ASP A 123 -6.96 8.44 -13.34
C ASP A 123 -5.80 9.27 -13.91
N LYS A 124 -4.80 9.58 -13.09
CA LYS A 124 -3.67 10.45 -13.45
C LYS A 124 -2.35 9.90 -12.94
N ALA A 125 -1.26 10.23 -13.63
CA ALA A 125 0.11 9.86 -13.22
C ALA A 125 0.46 10.35 -11.81
N LYS A 126 -0.08 11.51 -11.41
CA LYS A 126 0.09 12.08 -10.06
C LYS A 126 -0.44 11.14 -8.97
N ASP A 127 -1.50 10.39 -9.23
CA ASP A 127 -2.09 9.46 -8.25
C ASP A 127 -1.06 8.38 -7.90
N ILE A 128 -0.39 7.83 -8.91
CA ILE A 128 0.64 6.80 -8.76
C ILE A 128 1.90 7.38 -8.13
N ALA A 129 2.39 8.50 -8.66
CA ALA A 129 3.60 9.15 -8.16
C ALA A 129 3.48 9.52 -6.67
N SER A 130 2.31 9.98 -6.21
CA SER A 130 2.10 10.32 -4.80
C SER A 130 2.23 9.15 -3.82
N HIS A 131 2.12 7.91 -4.33
CA HIS A 131 2.22 6.69 -3.53
C HIS A 131 3.54 5.96 -3.74
N HIS A 132 4.07 5.93 -4.97
CA HIS A 132 5.26 5.14 -5.30
C HIS A 132 6.56 5.93 -5.06
N LEU A 133 6.54 7.25 -5.24
CA LEU A 133 7.73 8.08 -5.08
C LEU A 133 8.26 8.13 -3.63
N PRO A 134 7.42 8.23 -2.58
CA PRO A 134 7.91 8.12 -1.20
C PRO A 134 8.64 6.81 -0.94
N ILE A 135 8.15 5.71 -1.51
CA ILE A 135 8.77 4.39 -1.35
C ILE A 135 10.12 4.35 -2.10
N LEU A 136 10.16 4.81 -3.35
CA LEU A 136 11.37 4.83 -4.18
C LEU A 136 12.45 5.80 -3.70
N LEU A 137 12.07 6.94 -3.10
CA LEU A 137 13.03 7.97 -2.66
C LEU A 137 13.44 7.85 -1.21
N ALA A 138 12.57 7.32 -0.34
CA ALA A 138 12.84 7.29 1.09
C ALA A 138 13.05 5.88 1.64
N LEU A 139 12.24 4.90 1.24
CA LEU A 139 12.29 3.56 1.85
C LEU A 139 13.28 2.63 1.15
N VAL A 140 13.31 2.68 -0.17
CA VAL A 140 14.17 1.82 -0.99
C VAL A 140 15.65 2.19 -0.85
N PRO A 141 16.06 3.48 -0.91
CA PRO A 141 17.47 3.86 -0.75
C PRO A 141 18.06 3.46 0.60
N LEU A 142 17.24 3.50 1.65
CA LEU A 142 17.64 3.03 2.97
C LEU A 142 17.67 1.50 3.09
N GLY A 143 17.11 0.78 2.11
CA GLY A 143 17.29 -0.65 1.90
C GLY A 143 18.43 -1.02 0.94
N VAL A 144 19.06 -0.04 0.24
CA VAL A 144 20.20 -0.27 -0.68
C VAL A 144 21.41 -0.85 0.05
N THR A 145 21.52 -0.62 1.36
CA THR A 145 22.57 -1.24 2.19
C THR A 145 22.49 -2.77 2.21
N LEU A 146 21.37 -3.34 1.75
CA LEU A 146 21.15 -4.78 1.58
C LEU A 146 21.44 -5.25 0.14
N TRP A 147 21.74 -4.35 -0.79
CA TRP A 147 21.68 -4.65 -2.22
C TRP A 147 22.93 -5.25 -2.85
N SER A 148 24.07 -4.90 -2.29
CA SER A 148 25.36 -5.32 -2.77
C SER A 148 26.33 -5.23 -1.60
N GLU A 149 27.32 -6.10 -1.57
CA GLU A 149 28.44 -6.03 -0.63
C GLU A 149 29.06 -4.62 -0.61
N SER A 150 29.13 -3.94 -1.76
CA SER A 150 29.65 -2.58 -1.89
C SER A 150 28.87 -1.52 -1.09
N PHE A 151 27.59 -1.76 -0.80
CA PHE A 151 26.73 -0.84 -0.05
C PHE A 151 26.51 -1.25 1.40
N GLN A 152 26.98 -2.43 1.81
CA GLN A 152 26.82 -2.92 3.18
C GLN A 152 27.47 -1.98 4.21
N SER A 153 28.60 -1.36 3.85
CA SER A 153 29.31 -0.38 4.69
C SER A 153 28.51 0.88 5.01
N TRP A 154 27.42 1.14 4.29
CA TRP A 154 26.57 2.32 4.53
C TRP A 154 25.67 2.14 5.76
N ASP A 155 25.47 0.91 6.24
CA ASP A 155 24.80 0.63 7.52
C ASP A 155 25.65 -0.28 8.41
N PRO A 156 26.73 0.28 9.02
CA PRO A 156 27.67 -0.51 9.80
C PRO A 156 27.02 -1.17 11.01
N LEU A 157 25.98 -0.54 11.59
CA LEU A 157 25.25 -1.12 12.71
C LEU A 157 24.57 -2.44 12.31
N LEU A 158 23.81 -2.42 11.21
CA LEU A 158 23.15 -3.63 10.74
C LEU A 158 24.17 -4.73 10.37
N GLN A 159 25.25 -4.38 9.68
CA GLN A 159 26.28 -5.36 9.32
C GLN A 159 26.95 -5.99 10.53
N ASN A 160 27.26 -5.18 11.54
CA ASN A 160 27.88 -5.68 12.75
C ASN A 160 26.96 -6.64 13.52
N ILE A 161 25.65 -6.36 13.55
CA ILE A 161 24.65 -7.27 14.12
C ILE A 161 24.57 -8.57 13.30
N LEU A 162 24.57 -8.47 11.97
CA LEU A 162 24.47 -9.63 11.07
C LEU A 162 25.71 -10.53 11.13
N ASN A 163 26.85 -10.01 11.55
CA ASN A 163 28.10 -10.74 11.76
C ASN A 163 28.35 -11.09 13.24
N TYR A 164 27.40 -10.80 14.13
CA TYR A 164 27.52 -11.10 15.56
C TYR A 164 27.20 -12.57 15.84
N HIS A 165 28.14 -13.27 16.49
CA HIS A 165 28.05 -14.72 16.77
C HIS A 165 28.18 -15.09 18.25
N THR A 166 28.44 -14.11 19.12
CA THR A 166 28.87 -14.33 20.51
C THR A 166 27.74 -14.85 21.41
N ASP A 167 26.48 -14.63 21.04
CA ASP A 167 25.28 -14.92 21.82
C ASP A 167 24.51 -16.16 21.31
N PHE A 168 25.25 -17.15 20.80
CA PHE A 168 24.68 -18.26 20.02
C PHE A 168 23.91 -17.81 18.76
N GLY A 169 24.11 -16.56 18.32
CA GLY A 169 23.48 -15.97 17.13
C GLY A 169 22.04 -15.49 17.36
N ILE A 170 21.62 -15.26 18.60
CA ILE A 170 20.25 -14.85 18.94
C ILE A 170 19.92 -13.47 18.35
N LEU A 171 20.78 -12.47 18.56
CA LEU A 171 20.63 -11.11 18.05
C LEU A 171 20.70 -11.10 16.53
N ARG A 172 21.62 -11.86 15.94
CA ARG A 172 21.71 -12.03 14.48
C ARG A 172 20.41 -12.58 13.90
N LEU A 173 19.89 -13.67 14.47
CA LEU A 173 18.64 -14.27 14.03
C LEU A 173 17.46 -13.33 14.25
N GLY A 174 17.41 -12.64 15.39
CA GLY A 174 16.40 -11.64 15.72
C GLY A 174 16.38 -10.49 14.70
N ALA A 175 17.55 -9.99 14.29
CA ALA A 175 17.68 -8.96 13.27
C ALA A 175 17.18 -9.45 11.91
N LEU A 176 17.57 -10.65 11.50
CA LEU A 176 17.10 -11.24 10.24
C LEU A 176 15.59 -11.43 10.20
N ILE A 177 14.99 -11.92 11.29
CA ILE A 177 13.54 -12.09 11.41
C ILE A 177 12.84 -10.73 11.41
N GLY A 178 13.34 -9.77 12.19
CA GLY A 178 12.78 -8.42 12.28
C GLY A 178 12.81 -7.70 10.92
N LEU A 179 13.95 -7.74 10.24
CA LEU A 179 14.13 -7.20 8.90
C LEU A 179 13.16 -7.86 7.92
N SER A 180 13.21 -9.19 7.80
CA SER A 180 12.38 -9.97 6.87
C SER A 180 10.88 -9.71 7.08
N ARG A 181 10.43 -9.64 8.33
CA ARG A 181 9.03 -9.33 8.64
C ARG A 181 8.65 -7.89 8.30
N SER A 182 9.52 -6.92 8.61
CA SER A 182 9.24 -5.51 8.31
C SER A 182 9.07 -5.28 6.81
N VAL A 183 9.93 -5.88 5.99
CA VAL A 183 9.86 -5.77 4.52
C VAL A 183 8.70 -6.58 3.94
N GLY A 184 8.49 -7.81 4.42
CA GLY A 184 7.41 -8.68 3.94
C GLY A 184 6.03 -8.07 4.17
N TRP A 185 5.76 -7.60 5.39
CA TRP A 185 4.49 -6.92 5.70
C TRP A 185 4.34 -5.58 4.99
N GLY A 186 5.45 -4.86 4.75
CA GLY A 186 5.46 -3.60 4.02
C GLY A 186 4.96 -3.73 2.58
N TYR A 187 5.26 -4.86 1.92
CA TYR A 187 5.00 -5.04 0.49
C TYR A 187 3.98 -6.12 0.15
N ILE A 188 3.37 -6.78 1.13
CA ILE A 188 2.29 -7.74 0.90
C ILE A 188 1.08 -7.12 0.17
N SER A 189 0.94 -5.79 0.25
CA SER A 189 -0.08 -5.04 -0.46
C SER A 189 0.04 -5.07 -1.98
N SER A 190 1.18 -5.53 -2.52
CA SER A 190 1.41 -5.63 -3.97
C SER A 190 0.39 -6.54 -4.67
N LEU A 191 -0.24 -7.50 -3.99
CA LEU A 191 -1.35 -8.27 -4.58
C LEU A 191 -2.54 -7.38 -4.98
N ASN A 192 -2.81 -6.32 -4.22
CA ASN A 192 -3.83 -5.34 -4.59
C ASN A 192 -3.46 -4.61 -5.88
N GLU A 193 -2.18 -4.30 -6.06
CA GLU A 193 -1.63 -3.69 -7.28
C GLU A 193 -1.75 -4.63 -8.49
N VAL A 194 -1.45 -5.92 -8.33
CA VAL A 194 -1.68 -6.96 -9.35
C VAL A 194 -3.13 -6.94 -9.82
N ILE A 195 -4.09 -7.00 -8.90
CA ILE A 195 -5.52 -7.02 -9.25
C ILE A 195 -5.92 -5.74 -9.98
N MET A 196 -5.49 -4.58 -9.49
CA MET A 196 -5.79 -3.29 -10.14
C MET A 196 -5.18 -3.18 -11.55
N CYS A 197 -4.01 -3.76 -11.78
CA CYS A 197 -3.36 -3.81 -13.10
C CYS A 197 -4.10 -4.74 -14.07
N LEU A 198 -4.49 -5.93 -13.62
CA LEU A 198 -5.27 -6.87 -14.44
C LEU A 198 -6.68 -6.34 -14.75
N GLN A 199 -7.31 -5.64 -13.81
CA GLN A 199 -8.55 -4.89 -14.05
C GLN A 199 -8.35 -3.83 -15.14
N ARG A 200 -7.25 -3.07 -15.12
CA ARG A 200 -6.97 -2.06 -16.15
C ARG A 200 -6.77 -2.70 -17.52
N ALA A 201 -6.06 -3.81 -17.61
CA ALA A 201 -5.90 -4.57 -18.86
C ALA A 201 -7.26 -5.03 -19.40
N GLU A 202 -8.11 -5.61 -18.54
CA GLU A 202 -9.44 -6.09 -18.91
C GLU A 202 -10.37 -4.96 -19.38
N MET A 203 -10.32 -3.81 -18.73
CA MET A 203 -11.04 -2.61 -19.16
C MET A 203 -10.52 -2.10 -20.51
N SER A 204 -9.21 -2.06 -20.70
CA SER A 204 -8.58 -1.56 -21.92
C SER A 204 -8.88 -2.43 -23.12
N LEU A 205 -8.91 -3.76 -22.96
CA LEU A 205 -9.35 -4.71 -23.99
C LEU A 205 -10.77 -4.42 -24.51
N GLN A 206 -11.59 -3.78 -23.69
CA GLN A 206 -12.97 -3.47 -23.98
C GLN A 206 -13.19 -1.97 -24.19
N GLY A 207 -12.15 -1.17 -24.39
CA GLY A 207 -12.27 0.27 -24.65
C GLY A 207 -12.78 1.10 -23.46
N CYS A 208 -12.78 0.54 -22.25
CA CYS A 208 -13.20 1.22 -21.04
C CYS A 208 -12.02 1.95 -20.38
N THR A 209 -12.18 3.25 -20.15
CA THR A 209 -11.12 4.11 -19.58
C THR A 209 -11.30 4.41 -18.10
N LYS A 210 -12.51 4.27 -17.56
CA LYS A 210 -12.86 4.65 -16.18
C LYS A 210 -13.49 3.49 -15.42
N PHE A 211 -13.06 3.29 -14.18
CA PHE A 211 -13.63 2.24 -13.35
C PHE A 211 -14.87 2.77 -12.61
N ARG A 212 -16.05 2.57 -13.22
CA ARG A 212 -17.35 2.84 -12.61
C ARG A 212 -18.32 1.69 -12.89
N ASN A 213 -19.18 1.36 -11.93
CA ASN A 213 -20.09 0.21 -12.03
C ASN A 213 -20.94 0.22 -13.30
N GLU A 214 -21.45 1.41 -13.68
CA GLU A 214 -22.23 1.61 -14.90
C GLU A 214 -21.48 1.15 -16.17
N PHE A 215 -20.16 1.35 -16.21
CA PHE A 215 -19.34 0.94 -17.36
C PHE A 215 -18.95 -0.54 -17.31
N LEU A 216 -18.81 -1.09 -16.11
CA LEU A 216 -18.50 -2.50 -15.91
C LEU A 216 -19.69 -3.41 -16.21
N GLU A 217 -20.93 -2.91 -16.15
CA GLU A 217 -22.12 -3.70 -16.49
C GLU A 217 -22.26 -3.97 -17.99
N GLY A 218 -21.74 -3.08 -18.85
CA GLY A 218 -21.72 -3.25 -20.31
C GLY A 218 -20.56 -4.09 -20.86
N MET A 219 -19.63 -4.53 -20.01
CA MET A 219 -18.45 -5.31 -20.44
C MET A 219 -18.83 -6.78 -20.72
N LYS A 220 -18.39 -7.29 -21.88
CA LYS A 220 -18.62 -8.67 -22.32
C LYS A 220 -17.84 -9.69 -21.48
N PHE A 221 -16.61 -9.34 -21.09
CA PHE A 221 -15.73 -10.22 -20.30
C PHE A 221 -15.35 -9.53 -18.98
N ARG A 222 -15.56 -10.22 -17.86
CA ARG A 222 -15.37 -9.65 -16.52
C ARG A 222 -14.89 -10.70 -15.54
N VAL A 223 -13.61 -11.05 -15.60
CA VAL A 223 -12.97 -11.87 -14.58
C VAL A 223 -12.45 -10.98 -13.46
N PHE A 224 -11.60 -10.00 -13.80
CA PHE A 224 -10.93 -9.17 -12.80
C PHE A 224 -11.78 -7.96 -12.35
N THR A 225 -12.67 -7.47 -13.21
CA THR A 225 -13.67 -6.44 -12.90
C THR A 225 -14.97 -7.00 -12.35
N SER A 226 -15.05 -8.33 -12.16
CA SER A 226 -16.20 -8.98 -11.54
C SER A 226 -16.43 -8.49 -10.11
N ARG A 227 -17.69 -8.48 -9.66
CA ARG A 227 -18.03 -8.10 -8.29
C ARG A 227 -17.27 -8.92 -7.23
N PRO A 228 -17.12 -10.25 -7.34
CA PRO A 228 -16.32 -11.03 -6.39
C PRO A 228 -14.87 -10.57 -6.33
N CYS A 229 -14.22 -10.34 -7.48
CA CYS A 229 -12.82 -9.91 -7.52
C CYS A 229 -12.65 -8.51 -6.91
N VAL A 230 -13.54 -7.57 -7.23
CA VAL A 230 -13.56 -6.22 -6.63
C VAL A 230 -13.81 -6.27 -5.12
N GLY A 231 -14.71 -7.15 -4.67
CA GLY A 231 -14.93 -7.39 -3.25
C GLY A 231 -13.65 -7.88 -2.58
N LEU A 232 -13.00 -8.91 -3.13
CA LEU A 232 -11.76 -9.47 -2.62
C LEU A 232 -10.63 -8.43 -2.55
N GLU A 233 -10.44 -7.63 -3.60
CA GLU A 233 -9.53 -6.48 -3.62
C GLU A 233 -9.80 -5.54 -2.43
N LEU A 234 -11.04 -5.08 -2.26
CA LEU A 234 -11.41 -4.12 -1.22
C LEU A 234 -11.22 -4.68 0.20
N TYR A 235 -11.59 -5.94 0.44
CA TYR A 235 -11.41 -6.58 1.74
C TYR A 235 -9.94 -6.83 2.06
N PHE A 236 -9.14 -7.26 1.08
CA PHE A 236 -7.71 -7.42 1.23
C PHE A 236 -7.04 -6.06 1.55
N LYS A 237 -7.43 -5.01 0.83
CA LYS A 237 -7.03 -3.62 1.09
C LYS A 237 -7.40 -3.13 2.50
N CYS A 238 -8.58 -3.50 2.99
CA CYS A 238 -8.98 -3.22 4.36
C CYS A 238 -8.08 -3.94 5.37
N GLY A 239 -7.77 -5.22 5.13
CA GLY A 239 -6.83 -5.98 5.96
C GLY A 239 -5.44 -5.33 6.03
N ILE A 240 -4.94 -4.82 4.90
CA ILE A 240 -3.65 -4.10 4.83
C ILE A 240 -3.64 -2.89 5.76
N PHE A 241 -4.64 -2.01 5.62
CA PHE A 241 -4.67 -0.75 6.37
C PHE A 241 -5.07 -0.89 7.84
N CYS A 242 -5.88 -1.89 8.17
CA CYS A 242 -6.41 -2.06 9.53
C CYS A 242 -5.63 -3.07 10.38
N MET A 243 -4.97 -4.06 9.77
CA MET A 243 -4.30 -5.14 10.50
C MET A 243 -2.84 -5.31 10.10
N PHE A 244 -2.52 -5.43 8.82
CA PHE A 244 -1.17 -5.81 8.39
C PHE A 244 -0.12 -4.72 8.67
N GLY A 245 -0.53 -3.46 8.59
CA GLY A 245 0.34 -2.34 9.00
C GLY A 245 0.83 -2.46 10.45
N CYS A 246 0.01 -3.00 11.36
CA CYS A 246 0.41 -3.19 12.76
C CYS A 246 1.49 -4.27 12.91
N PHE A 247 1.44 -5.35 12.12
CA PHE A 247 2.48 -6.38 12.13
C PHE A 247 3.81 -5.86 11.59
N GLY A 248 3.79 -5.06 10.52
CA GLY A 248 4.97 -4.36 10.02
C GLY A 248 5.55 -3.40 11.05
N PHE A 249 4.69 -2.60 11.71
CA PHE A 249 5.09 -1.69 12.78
C PHE A 249 5.77 -2.43 13.94
N GLN A 250 5.17 -3.53 14.41
CA GLN A 250 5.73 -4.36 15.46
C GLN A 250 7.09 -4.95 15.04
N ALA A 251 7.22 -5.41 13.79
CA ALA A 251 8.47 -5.95 13.27
C ALA A 251 9.60 -4.90 13.28
N CYS A 252 9.30 -3.64 12.93
CA CYS A 252 10.24 -2.52 13.07
C CYS A 252 10.67 -2.32 14.53
N CYS A 253 9.73 -2.34 15.49
CA CYS A 253 10.08 -2.20 16.91
C CYS A 253 10.94 -3.36 17.42
N SER A 254 10.68 -4.59 16.96
CA SER A 254 11.50 -5.76 17.31
C SER A 254 12.93 -5.62 16.77
N LEU A 255 13.08 -5.11 15.55
CA LEU A 255 14.38 -4.87 14.94
C LEU A 255 15.18 -3.79 15.70
N ASP A 256 14.53 -2.70 16.08
CA ASP A 256 15.13 -1.65 16.90
C ASP A 256 15.60 -2.18 18.27
N LYS A 257 14.79 -3.05 18.89
CA LYS A 257 15.11 -3.68 20.17
C LYS A 257 16.36 -4.55 20.06
N VAL A 258 16.51 -5.30 18.97
CA VAL A 258 17.71 -6.09 18.69
C VAL A 258 18.93 -5.17 18.53
N ALA A 259 18.81 -4.10 17.75
CA ALA A 259 19.91 -3.15 17.58
C ALA A 259 20.31 -2.46 18.90
N TYR A 260 19.32 -2.12 19.73
CA TYR A 260 19.55 -1.56 21.06
C TYR A 260 20.34 -2.54 21.94
N TYR A 261 19.92 -3.81 22.03
CA TYR A 261 20.62 -4.79 22.85
C TYR A 261 22.02 -5.08 22.35
N TYR A 262 22.22 -5.17 21.04
CA TYR A 262 23.55 -5.31 20.46
C TYR A 262 24.49 -4.16 20.89
N LEU A 263 24.01 -2.91 20.85
CA LEU A 263 24.81 -1.74 21.24
C LEU A 263 25.15 -1.72 22.74
N ILE A 264 24.24 -2.19 23.60
CA ILE A 264 24.48 -2.33 25.03
C ILE A 264 25.52 -3.43 25.29
N GLU A 265 25.37 -4.57 24.64
CA GLU A 265 26.25 -5.74 24.83
C GLU A 265 27.69 -5.46 24.35
N THR A 266 27.83 -4.66 23.29
CA THR A 266 29.14 -4.24 22.75
C THR A 266 29.73 -3.01 23.44
N GLY A 267 29.08 -2.47 24.47
CA GLY A 267 29.59 -1.35 25.25
C GLY A 267 29.67 -0.03 24.47
N SER A 268 28.75 0.20 23.53
CA SER A 268 28.73 1.44 22.74
C SER A 268 28.59 2.67 23.63
N SER A 269 29.50 3.65 23.45
CA SER A 269 29.54 4.88 24.24
C SER A 269 28.34 5.81 23.99
N SER A 270 27.64 5.67 22.85
CA SER A 270 26.43 6.43 22.55
C SER A 270 25.44 5.61 21.71
N VAL A 271 24.57 4.88 22.43
CA VAL A 271 23.53 4.02 21.82
C VAL A 271 22.62 4.84 20.91
N PHE A 272 22.09 5.97 21.40
CA PHE A 272 21.16 6.80 20.63
C PHE A 272 21.77 7.33 19.34
N LYS A 273 23.00 7.86 19.39
CA LYS A 273 23.71 8.36 18.21
C LYS A 273 23.92 7.27 17.17
N SER A 274 24.31 6.08 17.62
CA SER A 274 24.53 4.91 16.75
C SER A 274 23.23 4.48 16.06
N MET A 275 22.11 4.46 16.80
CA MET A 275 20.80 4.13 16.22
C MET A 275 20.35 5.16 15.18
N ILE A 276 20.37 6.46 15.49
CA ILE A 276 19.90 7.49 14.54
C ILE A 276 20.77 7.60 13.28
N SER A 277 22.02 7.13 13.33
CA SER A 277 22.91 7.08 12.16
C SER A 277 22.70 5.87 11.26
N SER A 278 21.95 4.85 11.70
CA SER A 278 21.70 3.63 10.92
C SER A 278 20.58 3.86 9.90
N PRO A 279 20.85 3.67 8.59
CA PRO A 279 19.83 3.69 7.54
C PRO A 279 18.62 2.80 7.83
N MET A 280 18.84 1.59 8.35
CA MET A 280 17.77 0.67 8.74
C MET A 280 16.86 1.26 9.82
N PHE A 281 17.43 1.92 10.83
CA PHE A 281 16.64 2.57 11.89
C PHE A 281 15.84 3.77 11.36
N ILE A 282 16.46 4.61 10.53
CA ILE A 282 15.78 5.74 9.87
C ILE A 282 14.61 5.21 9.03
N ARG A 283 14.83 4.15 8.26
CA ARG A 283 13.80 3.49 7.44
C ARG A 283 12.64 3.00 8.30
N ALA A 284 12.94 2.35 9.43
CA ALA A 284 11.93 1.88 10.38
C ALA A 284 11.10 3.05 10.96
N ILE A 285 11.72 4.19 11.26
CA ILE A 285 11.01 5.40 11.68
C ILE A 285 10.08 5.90 10.56
N ILE A 286 10.59 6.07 9.35
CA ILE A 286 9.80 6.59 8.21
C ILE A 286 8.60 5.67 7.94
N TYR A 287 8.82 4.35 7.93
CA TYR A 287 7.74 3.38 7.76
C TYR A 287 6.68 3.49 8.84
N ARG A 288 7.08 3.58 10.12
CA ARG A 288 6.14 3.75 11.24
C ARG A 288 5.34 5.05 11.14
N LEU A 289 5.99 6.16 10.79
CA LEU A 289 5.29 7.43 10.56
C LEU A 289 4.29 7.31 9.39
N PHE A 290 4.69 6.65 8.31
CA PHE A 290 3.81 6.40 7.18
C PHE A 290 2.57 5.58 7.59
N VAL A 291 2.75 4.49 8.34
CA VAL A 291 1.64 3.68 8.86
C VAL A 291 0.75 4.52 9.79
N LEU A 292 1.32 5.23 10.77
CA LEU A 292 0.54 5.99 11.75
C LEU A 292 -0.27 7.14 11.13
N ILE A 293 0.29 7.83 10.13
CA ILE A 293 -0.33 9.01 9.54
C ILE A 293 -1.26 8.61 8.38
N MET A 294 -0.81 7.73 7.48
CA MET A 294 -1.51 7.47 6.24
C MET A 294 -2.55 6.37 6.37
N TYR A 295 -2.23 5.26 7.05
CA TYR A 295 -3.08 4.06 7.03
C TYR A 295 -4.46 4.27 7.66
N PRO A 296 -4.64 5.02 8.77
CA PRO A 296 -5.97 5.29 9.30
C PRO A 296 -6.89 5.97 8.27
N SER A 297 -6.38 7.01 7.59
CA SER A 297 -7.12 7.72 6.54
C SER A 297 -7.43 6.82 5.34
N MET A 298 -6.46 6.00 4.90
CA MET A 298 -6.69 5.04 3.80
C MET A 298 -7.67 3.93 4.17
N GLY A 299 -7.61 3.44 5.42
CA GLY A 299 -8.51 2.43 5.97
C GLY A 299 -9.95 2.93 6.03
N LEU A 300 -10.18 4.13 6.57
CA LEU A 300 -11.50 4.76 6.59
C LEU A 300 -12.08 4.96 5.18
N ARG A 301 -11.25 5.40 4.22
CA ARG A 301 -11.66 5.49 2.81
C ARG A 301 -12.04 4.12 2.22
N THR A 302 -11.30 3.08 2.57
CA THR A 302 -11.57 1.71 2.11
C THR A 302 -12.87 1.16 2.72
N ILE A 303 -13.13 1.39 4.00
CA ILE A 303 -14.40 1.04 4.66
C ILE A 303 -15.59 1.73 3.98
N LYS A 304 -15.46 3.03 3.66
CA LYS A 304 -16.50 3.76 2.91
C LYS A 304 -16.77 3.10 1.55
N LYS A 305 -15.71 2.70 0.82
CA LYS A 305 -15.85 1.98 -0.46
C LYS A 305 -16.51 0.61 -0.30
N ILE A 306 -16.22 -0.14 0.77
CA ILE A 306 -16.88 -1.42 1.06
C ILE A 306 -18.38 -1.21 1.34
N LYS A 307 -18.75 -0.18 2.13
CA LYS A 307 -20.16 0.16 2.36
C LYS A 307 -20.90 0.48 1.06
N GLN A 308 -20.28 1.29 0.20
CA GLN A 308 -20.84 1.61 -1.14
C GLN A 308 -20.95 0.36 -2.02
N PHE A 309 -19.94 -0.52 -2.00
CA PHE A 309 -19.97 -1.78 -2.74
C PHE A 309 -21.18 -2.63 -2.36
N HIS A 310 -21.49 -2.76 -1.06
CA HIS A 310 -22.66 -3.49 -0.57
C HIS A 310 -23.99 -2.84 -0.92
N ALA A 311 -24.11 -1.52 -0.76
CA ALA A 311 -25.31 -0.78 -1.14
C ALA A 311 -25.66 -1.01 -2.61
N ASN A 312 -24.67 -0.95 -3.49
CA ASN A 312 -24.85 -1.22 -4.92
C ASN A 312 -25.22 -2.70 -5.19
N THR A 313 -24.71 -3.66 -4.40
CA THR A 313 -25.16 -5.06 -4.50
C THR A 313 -26.65 -5.18 -4.20
N ALA A 314 -27.11 -4.52 -3.14
CA ALA A 314 -28.50 -4.56 -2.72
C ALA A 314 -29.43 -3.94 -3.77
N GLU A 315 -29.02 -2.82 -4.36
CA GLU A 315 -29.77 -2.16 -5.44
C GLU A 315 -29.89 -3.04 -6.70
N ILE A 316 -28.78 -3.64 -7.15
CA ILE A 316 -28.78 -4.55 -8.31
C ILE A 316 -29.70 -5.75 -8.04
N ARG A 317 -29.70 -6.30 -6.82
CA ARG A 317 -30.60 -7.40 -6.45
C ARG A 317 -32.06 -6.96 -6.49
N ARG A 318 -32.39 -5.78 -5.96
CA ARG A 318 -33.76 -5.23 -6.04
C ARG A 318 -34.22 -5.05 -7.48
N LYS A 319 -33.38 -4.48 -8.36
CA LYS A 319 -33.68 -4.29 -9.78
C LYS A 319 -33.89 -5.61 -10.55
N LYS A 320 -33.41 -6.75 -10.06
CA LYS A 320 -33.61 -8.07 -10.67
C LYS A 320 -34.86 -8.80 -10.16
N MET A 321 -35.43 -8.36 -9.05
CA MET A 321 -36.64 -8.96 -8.45
C MET A 321 -37.92 -8.25 -8.86
N ASN A 322 -37.79 -7.04 -9.45
CA ASN A 322 -38.86 -6.26 -10.05
C ASN A 322 -38.76 -6.36 -11.58
#